data_AF-A0A534CHQ6-F1
#
_entry.id   AF-A0A534CHQ6-F1
#
_cell.length_a   1.000
_cell.length_b   1.000
_cell.length_c   1.000
_cell.angle_alpha   90.00
_cell.angle_beta   90.00
_cell.angle_gamma   90.00
#
_symmetry.space_group_name_H-M   'P 1'
#
loop_
_entity.id
_entity.type
_entity.pdbx_description
1 polymer ?
#
loop_
_entity_poly.entity_id
_entity_poly.type
_entity_poly.pdbx_seq_one_letter_code
_entity_poly.pdbx_strand_id
1 'polypeptide(L)'
;TSRYFDDLHEGAQFIAENQSALGPRQELSGGTSLRVYPVREHYIVYEPLAERFIAVVAVIRQGRDIPAILQKWSVPIRRELIEIRARIARGKISWPTRSAANPRRKK
;
A
#
# COMPACT_ATOMS: atom_id res chain seq x y z
N THR A 1 1.99 1.37 21.78
CA THR A 1 2.60 0.70 20.60
C THR A 1 1.60 -0.15 19.83
N SER A 2 0.72 -0.94 20.48
CA SER A 2 -0.32 -1.73 19.76
C SER A 2 -1.18 -0.88 18.82
N ARG A 3 -1.76 0.21 19.35
CA ARG A 3 -2.68 1.08 18.61
C ARG A 3 -2.10 1.60 17.29
N TYR A 4 -0.81 1.90 17.25
CA TYR A 4 -0.15 2.38 16.03
C TYR A 4 -0.18 1.34 14.90
N PHE A 5 0.11 0.07 15.22
CA PHE A 5 0.05 -1.01 14.22
C PHE A 5 -1.39 -1.33 13.84
N ASP A 6 -2.33 -1.22 14.79
CA ASP A 6 -3.75 -1.37 14.52
C ASP A 6 -4.23 -0.32 13.49
N ASP A 7 -3.87 0.94 13.69
CA ASP A 7 -4.24 2.02 12.76
C ASP A 7 -3.61 1.84 11.37
N LEU A 8 -2.34 1.40 11.29
CA LEU A 8 -1.69 1.08 10.02
C LEU A 8 -2.35 -0.11 9.31
N HIS A 9 -2.74 -1.13 10.07
CA HIS A 9 -3.42 -2.29 9.54
C HIS A 9 -4.80 -1.92 8.99
N GLU A 10 -5.61 -1.21 9.78
CA GLU A 10 -6.93 -0.70 9.35
C GLU A 10 -6.81 0.21 8.13
N GLY A 11 -5.80 1.10 8.11
CA GLY A 11 -5.51 1.95 6.98
C GLY A 11 -5.15 1.15 5.72
N ALA A 12 -4.25 0.17 5.83
CA ALA A 12 -3.88 -0.70 4.70
C ALA A 12 -5.07 -1.52 4.18
N GLN A 13 -5.91 -2.03 5.08
CA GLN A 13 -7.12 -2.76 4.74
C GLN A 13 -8.12 -1.85 4.00
N PHE A 14 -8.37 -0.64 4.53
CA PHE A 14 -9.24 0.34 3.90
C PHE A 14 -8.76 0.68 2.49
N ILE A 15 -7.44 0.91 2.31
CA ILE A 15 -6.84 1.20 1.01
C ILE A 15 -7.08 0.05 0.03
N ALA A 16 -6.83 -1.19 0.46
CA ALA A 16 -7.01 -2.37 -0.37
C ALA A 16 -8.49 -2.48 -0.82
N GLU A 17 -9.43 -2.32 0.10
CA GLU A 17 -10.86 -2.45 -0.20
C GLU A 17 -11.42 -1.32 -1.08
N ASN A 18 -10.82 -0.13 -1.06
CA ASN A 18 -11.35 1.07 -1.72
C ASN A 18 -10.45 1.62 -2.84
N GLN A 19 -9.46 0.86 -3.31
CA GLN A 19 -8.42 1.35 -4.22
C GLN A 19 -8.92 2.04 -5.51
N SER A 20 -10.11 1.66 -6.01
CA SER A 20 -10.70 2.22 -7.22
C SER A 20 -11.29 3.61 -6.97
N ALA A 21 -11.74 3.89 -5.75
CA ALA A 21 -12.25 5.19 -5.32
C ALA A 21 -11.12 6.13 -4.86
N LEU A 22 -9.95 5.58 -4.51
CA LEU A 22 -8.79 6.37 -4.08
C LEU A 22 -8.04 6.93 -5.30
N GLY A 23 -8.33 8.18 -5.64
CA GLY A 23 -7.63 8.94 -6.68
C GLY A 23 -6.12 9.07 -6.37
N PRO A 24 -5.26 9.09 -7.41
CA PRO A 24 -3.82 9.25 -7.23
C PRO A 24 -3.47 10.65 -6.72
N ARG A 25 -2.72 10.75 -5.61
CA ARG A 25 -2.11 12.00 -5.15
C ARG A 25 -0.75 12.21 -5.83
N GLN A 26 -0.79 12.65 -7.09
CA GLN A 26 0.41 12.80 -7.93
C GLN A 26 1.44 13.78 -7.34
N GLU A 27 0.99 14.79 -6.60
CA GLU A 27 1.85 15.77 -5.94
C GLU A 27 2.83 15.14 -4.93
N LEU A 28 2.41 14.04 -4.29
CA LEU A 28 3.21 13.36 -3.27
C LEU A 28 3.95 12.14 -3.82
N SER A 29 3.62 11.68 -5.03
CA SER A 29 4.23 10.48 -5.62
C SER A 29 5.59 10.76 -6.25
N GLY A 30 6.02 12.02 -6.36
CA GLY A 30 7.33 12.40 -6.91
C GLY A 30 7.51 11.98 -8.37
N GLY A 31 6.41 11.86 -9.13
CA GLY A 31 6.39 11.38 -10.51
C GLY A 31 6.43 9.85 -10.65
N THR A 32 6.33 9.10 -9.55
CA THR A 32 6.23 7.64 -9.57
C THR A 32 4.78 7.15 -9.71
N SER A 33 4.58 5.88 -10.08
CA SER A 33 3.27 5.20 -10.07
C SER A 33 2.73 4.94 -8.67
N LEU A 34 3.50 5.25 -7.63
CA LEU A 34 3.15 4.98 -6.24
C LEU A 34 2.04 5.91 -5.79
N ARG A 35 1.10 5.37 -5.02
CA ARG A 35 0.02 6.10 -4.38
C ARG A 35 0.36 6.32 -2.91
N VAL A 36 -0.18 7.39 -2.35
CA VAL A 36 0.11 7.82 -0.97
C VAL A 36 -1.21 8.05 -0.25
N TYR A 37 -1.39 7.42 0.91
CA TYR A 37 -2.59 7.55 1.73
C TYR A 37 -2.23 7.89 3.18
N PRO A 38 -2.81 8.96 3.77
CA PRO A 38 -2.53 9.35 5.15
C PRO A 38 -3.16 8.39 6.15
N VAL A 39 -2.38 7.98 7.16
CA VAL A 39 -2.84 7.23 8.33
C VAL A 39 -2.23 7.88 9.57
N ARG A 40 -3.06 8.60 10.34
CA ARG A 40 -2.64 9.37 11.52
C ARG A 40 -1.47 10.32 11.22
N GLU A 41 -0.30 10.08 11.81
CA GLU A 41 0.93 10.87 11.62
C GLU A 41 1.83 10.32 10.50
N HIS A 42 1.37 9.33 9.74
CA HIS A 42 2.16 8.67 8.70
C HIS A 42 1.42 8.70 7.36
N TYR A 43 2.16 8.39 6.32
CA TYR A 43 1.66 8.06 5.00
C TYR A 43 2.02 6.60 4.70
N ILE A 44 1.04 5.85 4.24
CA ILE A 44 1.24 4.55 3.59
C ILE A 44 1.49 4.83 2.12
N VAL A 45 2.65 4.40 1.62
CA VAL A 45 3.00 4.44 0.19
C VAL A 45 2.78 3.06 -0.38
N TYR A 46 2.00 2.96 -1.45
CA TYR A 46 1.56 1.69 -1.99
C TYR A 46 1.39 1.68 -3.51
N GLU A 47 1.40 0.49 -4.11
CA GLU A 47 1.02 0.29 -5.51
C GLU A 47 -0.11 -0.76 -5.61
N PRO A 48 -1.20 -0.48 -6.33
CA PRO A 48 -2.22 -1.49 -6.67
C PRO A 48 -1.61 -2.65 -7.46
N LEU A 49 -1.79 -3.88 -6.98
CA LEU A 49 -1.33 -5.09 -7.67
C LEU A 49 -2.47 -5.79 -8.43
N ALA A 50 -3.64 -5.89 -7.81
CA ALA A 50 -4.84 -6.50 -8.36
C ALA A 50 -6.09 -5.96 -7.65
N GLU A 51 -7.28 -6.44 -8.01
CA GLU A 51 -8.51 -6.06 -7.30
C GLU A 51 -8.38 -6.41 -5.81
N ARG A 52 -8.46 -5.39 -4.94
CA ARG A 52 -8.33 -5.51 -3.48
C ARG A 52 -6.98 -5.99 -2.96
N PHE A 53 -5.93 -5.91 -3.79
CA PHE A 53 -4.57 -6.24 -3.38
C PHE A 53 -3.62 -5.09 -3.67
N ILE A 54 -2.87 -4.69 -2.65
CA ILE A 54 -1.88 -3.62 -2.73
C ILE A 54 -0.52 -4.14 -2.26
N ALA A 55 0.56 -3.60 -2.82
CA ALA A 55 1.88 -3.67 -2.22
C ALA A 55 2.10 -2.43 -1.37
N VAL A 56 2.26 -2.59 -0.06
CA VAL A 56 2.77 -1.49 0.79
C VAL A 56 4.28 -1.44 0.64
N VAL A 57 4.79 -0.32 0.12
CA VAL A 57 6.20 -0.12 -0.20
C VAL A 57 6.93 0.56 0.95
N ALA A 58 6.28 1.53 1.60
CA ALA A 58 6.85 2.25 2.72
C ALA A 58 5.77 2.82 3.64
N VAL A 59 6.16 3.07 4.89
CA VAL A 59 5.41 3.90 5.84
C VAL A 59 6.31 5.07 6.23
N ILE A 60 5.89 6.29 5.91
CA ILE A 60 6.73 7.51 6.05
C ILE A 60 6.01 8.50 6.96
N ARG A 61 6.70 9.04 7.96
CA ARG A 61 6.13 10.07 8.85
C ARG A 61 5.76 11.32 8.06
N GLN A 62 4.60 11.91 8.37
CA GLN A 62 4.16 13.19 7.82
C GLN A 62 5.15 14.30 8.18
N GLY A 63 5.30 15.29 7.29
CA GLY A 63 6.28 16.37 7.43
C GLY A 63 7.69 16.03 6.94
N ARG A 64 7.95 14.80 6.47
CA ARG A 64 9.15 14.46 5.71
C ARG A 64 8.94 14.82 4.23
N ASP A 65 10.04 15.05 3.51
CA ASP A 65 10.02 15.26 2.06
C ASP A 65 9.78 13.92 1.34
N ILE A 66 8.50 13.59 1.16
CA ILE A 66 8.07 12.32 0.56
C ILE A 66 8.51 12.23 -0.90
N PRO A 67 8.31 13.25 -1.76
CA PRO A 67 8.78 13.19 -3.14
C PRO A 67 10.28 12.87 -3.25
N ALA A 68 11.14 13.53 -2.46
CA ALA A 68 12.58 13.28 -2.50
C ALA A 68 12.93 11.85 -2.03
N ILE A 69 12.28 11.36 -0.98
CA ILE A 69 12.46 9.98 -0.50
C ILE A 69 12.07 8.98 -1.58
N LEU A 70 10.90 9.15 -2.20
CA LEU A 70 10.41 8.23 -3.23
C LEU A 70 11.27 8.28 -4.50
N GLN A 71 11.76 9.45 -4.89
CA GLN A 71 12.69 9.59 -6.02
C GLN A 71 14.00 8.85 -5.76
N LYS A 72 14.60 9.02 -4.56
CA LYS A 72 15.83 8.34 -4.17
C LYS A 72 15.71 6.82 -4.25
N TRP A 73 14.56 6.28 -3.87
CA TRP A 73 14.30 4.83 -3.83
C TRP A 73 13.53 4.30 -5.04
N SER A 74 13.28 5.13 -6.05
CA SER A 74 12.43 4.80 -7.19
C SER A 74 12.89 3.55 -7.95
N VAL A 75 14.20 3.43 -8.23
CA VAL A 75 14.79 2.31 -8.96
C VAL A 75 14.67 0.98 -8.19
N PRO A 76 15.13 0.85 -6.94
CA PRO A 76 15.00 -0.41 -6.19
C PRO A 76 13.52 -0.79 -5.97
N ILE A 77 12.66 0.17 -5.61
CA ILE A 77 11.21 -0.09 -5.46
C ILE A 77 10.62 -0.66 -6.75
N ARG A 78 10.92 -0.05 -7.90
CA ARG A 78 10.42 -0.51 -9.19
C ARG A 78 10.88 -1.92 -9.52
N ARG A 79 12.14 -2.28 -9.24
CA ARG A 79 12.67 -3.62 -9.48
C ARG A 79 11.95 -4.67 -8.64
N GLU A 80 11.77 -4.42 -7.35
CA GLU A 80 11.03 -5.31 -6.44
C GLU A 80 9.58 -5.52 -6.89
N LEU A 81 8.89 -4.44 -7.29
CA LEU A 81 7.51 -4.52 -7.78
C LEU A 81 7.40 -5.33 -9.07
N ILE A 82 8.34 -5.19 -10.00
CA ILE A 82 8.42 -6.02 -11.22
C ILE A 82 8.58 -7.49 -10.84
N GLU A 83 9.48 -7.80 -9.90
CA GLU A 83 9.70 -9.17 -9.46
C GLU A 83 8.45 -9.78 -8.80
N ILE A 84 7.79 -9.02 -7.91
CA ILE A 84 6.54 -9.42 -7.26
C ILE A 84 5.47 -9.72 -8.31
N ARG A 85 5.27 -8.82 -9.29
CA ARG A 85 4.33 -9.02 -10.40
C ARG A 85 4.67 -10.27 -11.21
N ALA A 86 5.95 -10.51 -11.50
CA ALA A 86 6.39 -11.70 -12.21
C ALA A 86 6.18 -12.99 -11.39
N ARG A 87 6.32 -12.94 -10.06
CA ARG A 87 6.03 -14.07 -9.17
C ARG A 87 4.54 -14.37 -9.09
N ILE A 88 3.68 -13.34 -9.08
CA ILE A 88 2.22 -13.49 -9.17
C ILE A 88 1.83 -14.12 -10.50
N ALA A 89 2.34 -13.61 -11.63
CA ALA A 89 2.04 -14.14 -12.96
C ALA A 89 2.44 -15.61 -13.14
N ARG A 90 3.52 -16.03 -12.45
CA ARG A 90 3.98 -17.43 -12.42
C ARG A 90 3.25 -18.30 -11.39
N GLY A 91 2.25 -17.78 -10.69
CA GLY A 91 1.51 -18.50 -9.64
C GLY A 91 2.31 -18.79 -8.37
N LYS A 92 3.50 -18.19 -8.20
CA LYS A 92 4.34 -18.38 -7.00
C LYS A 92 3.83 -17.57 -5.80
N ILE A 93 3.01 -16.57 -6.05
CA ILE A 93 2.26 -15.83 -5.05
C ILE A 93 0.81 -15.98 -5.46
N SER A 94 0.04 -16.73 -4.67
CA SER A 94 -1.40 -16.80 -4.80
C SER A 94 -2.04 -15.68 -3.99
N TRP A 95 -3.10 -15.12 -4.53
CA TRP A 95 -4.00 -14.29 -3.75
C TRP A 95 -4.77 -15.20 -2.80
N PRO A 96 -4.89 -14.88 -1.50
CA PRO A 96 -5.80 -15.60 -0.64
C PRO A 96 -7.20 -15.52 -1.26
N THR A 97 -7.70 -16.65 -1.76
CA THR A 97 -9.10 -16.79 -2.14
C THR A 97 -9.90 -16.52 -0.87
N ARG A 98 -10.90 -15.65 -0.97
CA ARG A 98 -11.72 -15.19 0.15
C ARG A 98 -12.32 -16.38 0.90
N SER A 99 -11.62 -16.93 1.90
CA SER A 99 -12.26 -17.76 2.91
C SER A 99 -13.06 -16.79 3.76
N ALA A 100 -14.37 -17.00 3.74
CA ALA A 100 -15.45 -16.25 4.38
C ALA A 100 -15.03 -15.11 5.32
N ALA A 101 -15.56 -13.91 5.01
CA ALA A 101 -15.62 -12.79 5.95
C ALA A 101 -15.86 -13.29 7.38
N ASN A 102 -14.92 -13.03 8.29
CA ASN A 102 -15.11 -13.28 9.71
C ASN A 102 -16.17 -12.28 10.20
N PRO A 103 -17.41 -12.70 10.52
CA PRO A 103 -18.42 -11.79 11.03
C PRO A 103 -18.32 -11.82 12.54
N ARG A 104 -17.41 -11.07 13.17
CA ARG A 104 -17.45 -10.83 14.63
C ARG A 104 -16.49 -9.75 15.10
N ARG A 105 -17.03 -8.55 15.30
CA ARG A 105 -17.08 -7.92 16.64
C ARG A 105 -18.03 -6.71 16.58
N LYS A 106 -19.32 -6.96 16.86
CA LYS A 106 -20.12 -5.96 17.56
C LYS A 106 -19.82 -6.13 19.05
N LYS A 107 -19.31 -5.09 19.68
CA LYS A 107 -19.42 -4.89 21.13
C LYS A 107 -20.51 -3.84 21.34
#